data_AF-A0A857J5U9-F1
#
_entry.id   AF-A0A857J5U9-F1
#
_cell.length_a   1.000
_cell.length_b   1.000
_cell.length_c   1.000
_cell.angle_alpha   90.00
_cell.angle_beta   90.00
_cell.angle_gamma   90.00
#
_symmetry.space_group_name_H-M   'P 1'
#
loop_
_entity.id
_entity.type
_entity.pdbx_description
1 polymer ?
#
loop_
_entity_poly.entity_id
_entity_poly.type
_entity_poly.pdbx_seq_one_letter_code
_entity_poly.pdbx_strand_id
1 'polypeptide(L)'
;MFAQLTRSICCWQRQVPAAPAAVPVTLADLPHDVLRTIADRLESPRDRLNTALACRGTFAALPAEVAAHTLHRRARKADSLKTIQSCLSRIELRVATPGPTGRLLLSQCIPAFEALAICANTPYKPGANEAILDSLDRLIEKRIDPDAYALWVAVLTCLAHLRGEGAYTVFERLLAQVRSRDMPRRWLTGPAMAALAQLIRSDTFLPQGSLSPLQIARRHHAVHRLLCERGTPERDEAAWVILARHSVHVALFQTRRALLAPAALAALFGAMLGVARQLADRQKGAMLAVVAELVRLFDASQMAGLFATLREAGQRLEMEDRLILAASNCDTAFTHLLFAYPGSDAVRSACAGLIDSFRDDLDLASRRALAACLIGWMADRLRGVRAIGASHQACLELLLAMLEALPRPWLPGRELRLLAGHRLLSEGLRNRFILLELRCTDALLETARPFSRQAPAPRASRSQRLSARLAAAGRRAR
;
A
#
# COMPACT_ATOMS: atom_id res chain seq x y z
N MET A 1 17.16 34.74 -22.97
CA MET A 1 16.36 34.14 -21.88
C MET A 1 15.60 35.17 -21.07
N PHE A 2 16.25 36.25 -20.57
CA PHE A 2 15.56 37.40 -19.95
C PHE A 2 14.42 37.92 -20.84
N ALA A 3 14.68 38.13 -22.13
CA ALA A 3 13.66 38.51 -23.13
C ALA A 3 12.48 37.51 -23.30
N GLN A 4 12.66 36.24 -22.96
CA GLN A 4 11.63 35.19 -23.06
C GLN A 4 10.75 35.15 -21.80
N LEU A 5 11.34 35.44 -20.64
CA LEU A 5 10.64 35.61 -19.38
C LEU A 5 9.82 36.92 -19.39
N THR A 6 10.41 38.01 -19.88
CA THR A 6 9.70 39.28 -20.13
C THR A 6 8.56 39.10 -21.14
N ARG A 7 8.76 38.36 -22.24
CA ARG A 7 7.67 38.05 -23.19
C ARG A 7 6.54 37.24 -22.55
N SER A 8 6.84 36.29 -21.67
CA SER A 8 5.80 35.47 -21.01
C SER A 8 4.99 36.29 -20.01
N ILE A 9 5.64 37.15 -19.22
CA ILE A 9 4.99 38.08 -18.28
C ILE A 9 4.18 39.14 -19.04
N CYS A 10 4.72 39.70 -20.12
CA CYS A 10 3.99 40.67 -20.96
C CYS A 10 2.82 40.03 -21.73
N CYS A 11 2.91 38.75 -22.15
CA CYS A 11 1.77 38.04 -22.74
C CYS A 11 0.65 37.80 -21.72
N TRP A 12 0.99 37.54 -20.45
CA TRP A 12 0.02 37.40 -19.38
C TRP A 12 -0.64 38.74 -19.01
N GLN A 13 0.14 39.82 -18.89
CA GLN A 13 -0.38 41.18 -18.68
C GLN A 13 -1.32 41.65 -19.79
N ARG A 14 -1.15 41.18 -21.04
CA ARG A 14 -2.06 41.47 -22.16
C ARG A 14 -3.39 40.71 -22.11
N GLN A 15 -3.49 39.66 -21.30
CA GLN A 15 -4.69 38.83 -21.16
C GLN A 15 -5.56 39.26 -19.96
N VAL A 16 -5.07 40.17 -19.11
CA VAL A 16 -5.82 40.75 -18.00
C VAL A 16 -6.42 42.07 -18.48
N PRO A 17 -7.76 42.28 -18.42
CA PRO A 17 -8.38 43.53 -18.85
C PRO A 17 -7.83 44.71 -18.04
N ALA A 18 -7.53 45.82 -18.72
CA ALA A 18 -6.86 46.98 -18.15
C ALA A 18 -7.61 47.56 -16.94
N ALA A 19 -7.07 47.33 -15.74
CA ALA A 19 -7.45 48.07 -14.55
C ALA A 19 -6.72 49.42 -14.51
N PRO A 20 -7.36 50.50 -14.02
CA PRO A 20 -6.78 51.84 -14.00
C PRO A 20 -5.66 51.91 -12.93
N ALA A 21 -4.57 52.59 -13.29
CA ALA A 21 -3.32 52.75 -12.53
C ALA A 21 -2.56 51.44 -12.27
N ALA A 22 -1.43 51.27 -12.95
CA ALA A 22 -0.57 50.10 -12.87
C ALA A 22 -0.02 49.90 -11.45
N VAL A 23 -0.74 49.12 -10.64
CA VAL A 23 -0.16 48.46 -9.47
C VAL A 23 0.96 47.56 -10.01
N PRO A 24 2.21 47.70 -9.53
CA PRO A 24 3.28 46.81 -9.96
C PRO A 24 2.90 45.38 -9.55
N VAL A 25 2.49 44.57 -10.52
CA VAL A 25 2.23 43.13 -10.33
C VAL A 25 3.55 42.51 -9.93
N THR A 26 3.66 42.12 -8.67
CA THR A 26 4.81 41.40 -8.15
C THR A 26 4.69 39.93 -8.54
N LEU A 27 5.81 39.19 -8.52
CA LEU A 27 5.74 37.74 -8.76
C LEU A 27 4.82 37.04 -7.73
N ALA A 28 4.58 37.62 -6.56
CA ALA A 28 3.68 37.07 -5.55
C ALA A 28 2.19 37.14 -5.95
N ASP A 29 1.83 37.99 -6.92
CA ASP A 29 0.46 38.18 -7.39
C ASP A 29 0.09 37.23 -8.55
N LEU A 30 1.04 36.38 -8.98
CA LEU A 30 0.83 35.45 -10.09
C LEU A 30 0.14 34.16 -9.63
N PRO A 31 -0.74 33.57 -10.46
CA PRO A 31 -1.34 32.27 -10.18
C PRO A 31 -0.28 31.17 -10.01
N HIS A 32 -0.54 30.23 -9.09
CA HIS A 32 0.36 29.12 -8.75
C HIS A 32 0.84 28.32 -9.98
N ASP A 33 0.00 28.16 -11.00
CA ASP A 33 0.33 27.44 -12.24
C ASP A 33 1.39 28.15 -13.09
N VAL A 34 1.35 29.48 -13.08
CA VAL A 34 2.31 30.35 -13.77
C VAL A 34 3.65 30.32 -13.02
N LEU A 35 3.61 30.38 -11.68
CA LEU A 35 4.79 30.26 -10.83
C LEU A 35 5.50 28.92 -11.01
N ARG A 36 4.73 27.82 -11.11
CA ARG A 36 5.26 26.48 -11.42
C ARG A 36 5.99 26.45 -12.77
N THR A 37 5.39 27.04 -13.80
CA THR A 37 5.97 27.11 -15.16
C THR A 37 7.28 27.92 -15.18
N ILE A 38 7.36 28.98 -14.40
CA ILE A 38 8.59 29.79 -14.23
C ILE A 38 9.67 28.95 -13.54
N ALA A 39 9.33 28.27 -12.44
CA ALA A 39 10.24 27.40 -11.71
C ALA A 39 10.84 26.29 -12.60
N ASP A 40 10.03 25.72 -13.50
CA ASP A 40 10.47 24.66 -14.42
C ASP A 40 11.55 25.11 -15.42
N ARG A 41 11.69 26.43 -15.65
CA ARG A 41 12.64 26.99 -16.62
C ARG A 41 13.97 27.47 -16.02
N LEU A 42 14.12 27.53 -14.68
CA LEU A 42 15.29 28.13 -13.99
C LEU A 42 16.48 27.17 -13.72
N GLU A 43 16.62 26.08 -14.48
CA GLU A 43 17.56 25.00 -14.11
C GLU A 43 19.06 25.27 -14.37
N SER A 44 19.46 26.20 -15.25
CA SER A 44 20.88 26.33 -15.61
C SER A 44 21.71 27.11 -14.55
N PRO A 45 23.01 26.79 -14.38
CA PRO A 45 23.92 27.58 -13.55
C PRO A 45 24.00 29.06 -13.97
N ARG A 46 23.83 29.34 -15.27
CA ARG A 46 23.75 30.69 -15.85
C ARG A 46 22.49 31.43 -15.39
N ASP A 47 21.37 30.72 -15.20
CA ASP A 47 20.11 31.33 -14.77
C ASP A 47 20.09 31.67 -13.29
N ARG A 48 20.81 30.91 -12.45
CA ARG A 48 21.04 31.27 -11.05
C ARG A 48 21.88 32.54 -10.92
N LEU A 49 22.89 32.71 -11.78
CA LEU A 49 23.71 33.91 -11.85
C LEU A 49 22.89 35.11 -12.34
N ASN A 50 22.06 34.91 -13.37
CA ASN A 50 21.17 35.96 -13.91
C ASN A 50 20.06 36.36 -12.93
N THR A 51 19.55 35.42 -12.12
CA THR A 51 18.56 35.73 -11.07
C THR A 51 19.21 36.47 -9.88
N ALA A 52 20.45 36.12 -9.52
CA ALA A 52 21.23 36.85 -8.52
C ALA A 52 21.63 38.26 -8.98
N LEU A 53 21.91 38.43 -10.28
CA LEU A 53 22.14 39.74 -10.90
C LEU A 53 20.84 40.55 -11.04
N ALA A 54 19.70 39.89 -11.32
CA ALA A 54 18.38 40.53 -11.34
C ALA A 54 17.91 40.99 -9.95
N CYS A 55 18.37 40.35 -8.86
CA CYS A 55 18.11 40.83 -7.50
C CYS A 55 18.80 42.18 -7.17
N ARG A 56 19.64 42.73 -8.07
CA ARG A 56 20.16 44.10 -7.98
C ARG A 56 19.31 45.15 -8.72
N GLY A 57 18.26 44.74 -9.43
CA GLY A 57 17.37 45.64 -10.16
C GLY A 57 15.92 45.13 -10.20
N THR A 58 15.02 45.88 -9.55
CA THR A 58 13.55 45.88 -9.68
C THR A 58 12.73 44.59 -9.51
N PHE A 59 13.33 43.40 -9.44
CA PHE A 59 12.59 42.17 -9.16
C PHE A 59 12.84 41.70 -7.73
N ALA A 60 11.87 42.03 -6.86
CA ALA A 60 11.70 41.38 -5.57
C ALA A 60 11.77 39.86 -5.79
N ALA A 61 12.50 39.19 -4.92
CA ALA A 61 12.97 37.86 -5.19
C ALA A 61 11.85 36.82 -5.39
N LEU A 62 12.18 35.72 -6.05
CA LEU A 62 11.26 34.62 -6.37
C LEU A 62 10.33 34.28 -5.19
N PRO A 63 9.01 34.09 -5.38
CA PRO A 63 8.11 33.68 -4.31
C PRO A 63 8.54 32.37 -3.63
N ALA A 64 8.22 32.23 -2.34
CA ALA A 64 8.51 31.03 -1.55
C ALA A 64 8.03 29.73 -2.24
N GLU A 65 6.90 29.79 -2.95
CA GLU A 65 6.33 28.68 -3.72
C GLU A 65 7.22 28.22 -4.89
N VAL A 66 7.81 29.17 -5.63
CA VAL A 66 8.77 28.88 -6.71
C VAL A 66 10.03 28.23 -6.14
N ALA A 67 10.50 28.72 -5.00
CA ALA A 67 11.63 28.14 -4.29
C ALA A 67 11.33 26.72 -3.81
N ALA A 68 10.16 26.48 -3.23
CA ALA A 68 9.69 25.16 -2.79
C ALA A 68 9.61 24.17 -3.95
N HIS A 69 8.99 24.57 -5.08
CA HIS A 69 8.89 23.72 -6.28
C HIS A 69 10.27 23.39 -6.87
N THR A 70 11.17 24.38 -6.91
CA THR A 70 12.55 24.17 -7.38
C THR A 70 13.30 23.17 -6.48
N LEU A 71 13.11 23.25 -5.15
CA LEU A 71 13.70 22.32 -4.20
C LEU A 71 13.11 20.91 -4.35
N HIS A 72 11.80 20.77 -4.50
CA HIS A 72 11.15 19.49 -4.76
C HIS A 72 11.66 18.84 -6.05
N ARG A 73 11.78 19.60 -7.14
CA ARG A 73 12.30 19.07 -8.42
C ARG A 73 13.75 18.61 -8.30
N ARG A 74 14.59 19.33 -7.54
CA ARG A 74 15.97 18.91 -7.24
C ARG A 74 16.01 17.66 -6.38
N ALA A 75 15.15 17.59 -5.35
CA ALA A 75 15.02 16.43 -4.50
C ALA A 75 14.70 15.16 -5.30
N ARG A 76 13.75 15.24 -6.25
CA ARG A 76 13.41 14.13 -7.16
C ARG A 76 14.54 13.66 -8.06
N LYS A 77 15.56 14.50 -8.26
CA LYS A 77 16.74 14.20 -9.08
C LYS A 77 17.97 13.86 -8.22
N ALA A 78 17.82 13.74 -6.90
CA ALA A 78 18.94 13.48 -6.00
C ALA A 78 19.43 12.03 -6.15
N ASP A 79 20.60 11.87 -6.75
CA ASP A 79 21.20 10.58 -7.13
C ASP A 79 22.33 10.12 -6.19
N SER A 80 22.67 10.92 -5.18
CA SER A 80 23.85 10.70 -4.33
C SER A 80 23.67 11.31 -2.95
N LEU A 81 24.41 10.82 -1.95
CA LEU A 81 24.38 11.39 -0.59
C LEU A 81 24.68 12.90 -0.59
N LYS A 82 25.68 13.32 -1.40
CA LYS A 82 26.08 14.72 -1.53
C LYS A 82 24.96 15.60 -2.09
N THR A 83 24.19 15.11 -3.06
CA THR A 83 23.06 15.88 -3.62
C THR A 83 21.89 15.94 -2.66
N ILE A 84 21.63 14.87 -1.89
CA ILE A 84 20.66 14.84 -0.80
C ILE A 84 21.03 15.86 0.28
N GLN A 85 22.24 15.79 0.83
CA GLN A 85 22.73 16.72 1.85
C GLN A 85 22.68 18.18 1.36
N SER A 86 23.08 18.44 0.11
CA SER A 86 23.00 19.79 -0.47
C SER A 86 21.55 20.31 -0.58
N CYS A 87 20.59 19.43 -0.86
CA CYS A 87 19.17 19.82 -0.86
C CYS A 87 18.69 20.09 0.57
N LEU A 88 19.01 19.23 1.54
CA LEU A 88 18.64 19.39 2.94
C LEU A 88 19.19 20.69 3.53
N SER A 89 20.49 20.97 3.38
CA SER A 89 21.09 22.22 3.88
C SER A 89 20.45 23.47 3.27
N ARG A 90 20.00 23.39 2.02
CA ARG A 90 19.26 24.50 1.38
C ARG A 90 17.86 24.67 1.95
N ILE A 91 17.15 23.57 2.22
CA ILE A 91 15.84 23.64 2.87
C ILE A 91 16.00 24.24 4.27
N GLU A 92 16.92 23.71 5.08
CA GLU A 92 17.22 24.22 6.43
C GLU A 92 17.55 25.72 6.43
N LEU A 93 18.46 26.16 5.55
CA LEU A 93 18.82 27.57 5.44
C LEU A 93 17.60 28.45 5.12
N ARG A 94 16.73 28.00 4.21
CA ARG A 94 15.54 28.75 3.77
C ARG A 94 14.40 28.75 4.78
N VAL A 95 14.33 27.75 5.65
CA VAL A 95 13.41 27.72 6.79
C VAL A 95 13.97 28.55 7.96
N ALA A 96 15.28 28.60 8.16
CA ALA A 96 15.91 29.34 9.26
C ALA A 96 16.00 30.84 8.99
N THR A 97 16.39 31.21 7.77
CA THR A 97 16.66 32.61 7.40
C THR A 97 15.72 33.08 6.30
N PRO A 98 15.10 34.26 6.44
CA PRO A 98 14.44 34.91 5.32
C PRO A 98 15.54 35.30 4.31
N GLY A 99 15.61 34.56 3.21
CA GLY A 99 16.45 34.96 2.08
C GLY A 99 15.77 36.09 1.31
N PRO A 100 16.37 36.55 0.19
CA PRO A 100 15.74 37.56 -0.65
C PRO A 100 14.31 37.15 -1.06
N THR A 101 14.07 35.85 -1.25
CA THR A 101 12.80 35.17 -1.65
C THR A 101 11.80 34.92 -0.51
N GLY A 102 12.04 35.47 0.68
CA GLY A 102 11.28 35.13 1.88
C GLY A 102 11.69 33.79 2.51
N ARG A 103 11.01 33.47 3.62
CA ARG A 103 11.19 32.27 4.43
C ARG A 103 10.29 31.14 3.91
N LEU A 104 10.81 29.92 3.81
CA LEU A 104 9.98 28.74 3.51
C LEU A 104 9.20 28.31 4.75
N LEU A 105 7.91 28.00 4.56
CA LEU A 105 7.10 27.32 5.56
C LEU A 105 7.41 25.81 5.56
N LEU A 106 7.20 25.15 6.69
CA LEU A 106 7.43 23.70 6.82
C LEU A 106 6.49 22.91 5.91
N SER A 107 5.22 23.32 5.81
CA SER A 107 4.24 22.76 4.88
C SER A 107 4.72 22.77 3.42
N GLN A 108 5.42 23.83 3.00
CA GLN A 108 6.00 23.95 1.65
C GLN A 108 7.22 23.04 1.43
N CYS A 109 7.83 22.52 2.51
CA CYS A 109 9.00 21.65 2.45
C CYS A 109 8.61 20.16 2.35
N ILE A 110 7.37 19.79 2.70
CA ILE A 110 6.89 18.39 2.73
C ILE A 110 7.17 17.65 1.41
N PRO A 111 6.78 18.17 0.23
CA PRO A 111 7.00 17.43 -1.02
C PRO A 111 8.48 17.19 -1.32
N ALA A 112 9.36 18.14 -0.94
CA ALA A 112 10.79 17.98 -1.15
C ALA A 112 11.37 16.89 -0.24
N PHE A 113 10.94 16.83 1.02
CA PHE A 113 11.35 15.78 1.96
C PHE A 113 10.85 14.39 1.54
N GLU A 114 9.60 14.26 1.10
CA GLU A 114 9.07 13.00 0.56
C GLU A 114 9.90 12.52 -0.64
N ALA A 115 10.20 13.43 -1.58
CA ALA A 115 11.02 13.11 -2.73
C ALA A 115 12.44 12.68 -2.33
N LEU A 116 13.07 13.34 -1.35
CA LEU A 116 14.38 12.95 -0.84
C LEU A 116 14.34 11.56 -0.18
N ALA A 117 13.32 11.27 0.62
CA ALA A 117 13.15 9.96 1.26
C ALA A 117 12.95 8.85 0.21
N ILE A 118 12.14 9.09 -0.81
CA ILE A 118 11.97 8.14 -1.93
C ILE A 118 13.29 7.95 -2.67
N CYS A 119 14.02 9.03 -2.96
CA CYS A 119 15.32 8.96 -3.63
C CYS A 119 16.39 8.25 -2.78
N ALA A 120 16.34 8.36 -1.45
CA ALA A 120 17.23 7.64 -0.54
C ALA A 120 16.95 6.12 -0.54
N ASN A 121 15.73 5.71 -0.89
CA ASN A 121 15.31 4.30 -0.99
C ASN A 121 15.71 3.60 -2.31
N THR A 122 16.26 4.32 -3.29
CA THR A 122 16.80 3.76 -4.55
C THR A 122 18.27 3.32 -4.38
N PRO A 123 18.87 2.47 -5.26
CA PRO A 123 19.96 1.57 -4.87
C PRO A 123 21.07 2.24 -4.06
N TYR A 124 21.37 1.57 -2.94
CA TYR A 124 22.07 1.99 -1.73
C TYR A 124 22.87 3.31 -1.77
N LYS A 125 22.38 4.31 -1.03
CA LYS A 125 23.08 5.55 -0.66
C LYS A 125 23.31 5.56 0.86
N PRO A 126 24.40 4.97 1.36
CA PRO A 126 24.66 4.90 2.80
C PRO A 126 24.67 6.30 3.42
N GLY A 127 24.06 6.46 4.59
CA GLY A 127 23.99 7.76 5.30
C GLY A 127 22.88 8.70 4.82
N ALA A 128 22.15 8.38 3.74
CA ALA A 128 21.15 9.28 3.17
C ALA A 128 19.91 9.41 4.06
N ASN A 129 19.44 8.30 4.63
CA ASN A 129 18.28 8.30 5.52
C ASN A 129 18.61 9.00 6.85
N GLU A 130 19.83 8.78 7.36
CA GLU A 130 20.34 9.44 8.56
C GLU A 130 20.41 10.95 8.35
N ALA A 131 20.93 11.41 7.20
CA ALA A 131 20.96 12.84 6.88
C ALA A 131 19.55 13.45 6.81
N ILE A 132 18.57 12.72 6.25
CA ILE A 132 17.17 13.17 6.20
C ILE A 132 16.59 13.28 7.61
N LEU A 133 16.80 12.28 8.47
CA LEU A 133 16.34 12.31 9.86
C LEU A 133 17.04 13.40 10.67
N ASP A 134 18.34 13.61 10.49
CA ASP A 134 19.10 14.70 11.10
C ASP A 134 18.52 16.08 10.74
N SER A 135 18.18 16.24 9.46
CA SER A 135 17.58 17.47 8.96
C SER A 135 16.18 17.68 9.50
N LEU A 136 15.38 16.61 9.55
CA LEU A 136 14.05 16.61 10.13
C LEU A 136 14.10 17.04 11.60
N ASP A 137 14.95 16.39 12.40
CA ASP A 137 15.14 16.68 13.82
C ASP A 137 15.47 18.16 14.06
N ARG A 138 16.39 18.73 13.27
CA ARG A 138 16.74 20.17 13.34
C ARG A 138 15.58 21.09 13.00
N LEU A 139 14.78 20.73 11.99
CA LEU A 139 13.66 21.56 11.53
C LEU A 139 12.49 21.56 12.51
N ILE A 140 12.25 20.42 13.17
CA ILE A 140 11.15 20.23 14.12
C ILE A 140 11.57 20.49 15.57
N GLU A 141 12.86 20.71 15.84
CA GLU A 141 13.38 20.90 17.18
C GLU A 141 12.56 21.98 17.91
N LYS A 142 11.97 21.61 19.06
CA LYS A 142 11.12 22.48 19.90
C LYS A 142 9.85 23.01 19.22
N ARG A 143 9.50 22.52 18.02
CA ARG A 143 8.32 23.00 17.28
C ARG A 143 7.04 22.27 17.67
N ILE A 144 6.13 23.11 18.13
CA ILE A 144 4.74 22.93 18.54
C ILE A 144 3.67 22.69 17.46
N ASP A 145 3.95 22.98 16.21
CA ASP A 145 2.89 23.33 15.26
C ASP A 145 2.41 22.16 14.37
N PRO A 146 1.22 22.29 13.76
CA PRO A 146 0.66 21.28 12.86
C PRO A 146 1.54 20.99 11.64
N ASP A 147 2.26 21.99 11.11
CA ASP A 147 3.12 21.80 9.93
C ASP A 147 4.36 20.96 10.26
N ALA A 148 4.95 21.17 11.44
CA ALA A 148 6.03 20.33 11.94
C ALA A 148 5.58 18.87 12.11
N TYR A 149 4.37 18.65 12.64
CA TYR A 149 3.79 17.31 12.75
C TYR A 149 3.51 16.69 11.37
N ALA A 150 2.96 17.45 10.42
CA ALA A 150 2.70 16.95 9.07
C ALA A 150 3.99 16.54 8.34
N LEU A 151 5.05 17.35 8.46
CA LEU A 151 6.36 17.03 7.90
C LEU A 151 6.94 15.74 8.47
N TRP A 152 6.84 15.55 9.78
CA TRP A 152 7.24 14.32 10.45
C TRP A 152 6.52 13.08 9.95
N VAL A 153 5.19 13.15 9.92
CA VAL A 153 4.35 12.03 9.44
C VAL A 153 4.69 11.67 7.99
N ALA A 154 4.88 12.67 7.12
CA ALA A 154 5.23 12.45 5.72
C ALA A 154 6.56 11.71 5.56
N VAL A 155 7.62 12.19 6.24
CA VAL A 155 8.95 11.57 6.17
C VAL A 155 8.92 10.14 6.72
N LEU A 156 8.28 9.92 7.87
CA LEU A 156 8.18 8.58 8.45
C LEU A 156 7.42 7.61 7.54
N THR A 157 6.36 8.07 6.88
CA THR A 157 5.60 7.25 5.94
C THR A 157 6.46 6.81 4.76
N CYS A 158 7.32 7.70 4.23
CA CYS A 158 8.26 7.35 3.17
C CYS A 158 9.35 6.38 3.65
N LEU A 159 9.92 6.62 4.83
CA LEU A 159 10.98 5.77 5.39
C LEU A 159 10.47 4.39 5.84
N ALA A 160 9.20 4.27 6.23
CA ALA A 160 8.56 3.00 6.59
C ALA A 160 8.70 1.93 5.50
N HIS A 161 8.82 2.33 4.23
CA HIS A 161 8.89 1.42 3.09
C HIS A 161 10.32 0.93 2.77
N LEU A 162 11.31 1.31 3.59
CA LEU A 162 12.68 0.83 3.48
C LEU A 162 12.78 -0.70 3.60
N ARG A 163 13.80 -1.25 2.94
CA ARG A 163 14.16 -2.67 3.00
C ARG A 163 15.68 -2.78 3.12
N GLY A 164 16.17 -3.88 3.71
CA GLY A 164 17.62 -4.13 3.81
C GLY A 164 18.28 -3.46 5.02
N GLU A 165 19.60 -3.36 5.00
CA GLU A 165 20.41 -2.80 6.11
C GLU A 165 20.04 -1.35 6.44
N GLY A 166 19.62 -0.55 5.46
CA GLY A 166 19.17 0.83 5.70
C GLY A 166 17.87 0.93 6.50
N ALA A 167 17.06 -0.14 6.55
CA ALA A 167 15.88 -0.18 7.42
C ALA A 167 16.28 -0.30 8.90
N TYR A 168 17.41 -0.96 9.18
CA TYR A 168 17.88 -1.18 10.55
C TYR A 168 18.35 0.11 11.23
N THR A 169 19.22 0.88 10.58
CA THR A 169 19.76 2.11 11.17
C THR A 169 18.66 3.13 11.44
N VAL A 170 17.72 3.24 10.51
CA VAL A 170 16.51 4.06 10.65
C VAL A 170 15.62 3.57 11.78
N PHE A 171 15.42 2.25 11.91
CA PHE A 171 14.63 1.67 12.98
C PHE A 171 15.20 2.00 14.37
N GLU A 172 16.48 1.74 14.61
CA GLU A 172 17.09 1.99 15.94
C GLU A 172 17.06 3.47 16.30
N ARG A 173 17.30 4.34 15.32
CA ARG A 173 17.23 5.79 15.52
C ARG A 173 15.80 6.24 15.86
N LEU A 174 14.81 5.79 15.09
CA LEU A 174 13.41 6.12 15.35
C LEU A 174 12.95 5.58 16.70
N LEU A 175 13.39 4.37 17.07
CA LEU A 175 13.12 3.77 18.36
C LEU A 175 13.73 4.59 19.51
N ALA A 176 14.97 5.07 19.35
CA ALA A 176 15.64 5.92 20.33
C ALA A 176 14.92 7.28 20.49
N GLN A 177 14.50 7.90 19.39
CA GLN A 177 13.72 9.14 19.41
C GLN A 177 12.36 8.94 20.10
N VAL A 178 11.65 7.86 19.78
CA VAL A 178 10.37 7.50 20.39
C VAL A 178 10.50 7.22 21.90
N ARG A 179 11.66 6.72 22.35
CA ARG A 179 11.99 6.50 23.76
C ARG A 179 12.49 7.75 24.48
N SER A 180 12.91 8.77 23.74
CA SER A 180 13.43 9.99 24.34
C SER A 180 12.32 10.67 25.15
N ARG A 181 12.67 11.07 26.38
CA ARG A 181 11.77 11.86 27.24
C ARG A 181 11.49 13.24 26.67
N ASP A 182 12.34 13.71 25.75
CA ASP A 182 12.27 15.04 25.16
C ASP A 182 11.30 15.09 23.96
N MET A 183 10.85 13.94 23.45
CA MET A 183 9.92 13.89 22.32
C MET A 183 8.49 14.14 22.80
N PRO A 184 7.78 15.17 22.29
CA PRO A 184 6.44 15.47 22.78
C PRO A 184 5.47 14.31 22.46
N ARG A 185 4.56 14.01 23.39
CA ARG A 185 3.62 12.86 23.27
C ARG A 185 2.80 12.83 21.98
N ARG A 186 2.57 13.97 21.34
CA ARG A 186 1.84 14.03 20.07
C ARG A 186 2.66 13.63 18.83
N TRP A 187 3.97 13.39 18.96
CA TRP A 187 4.82 12.80 17.91
C TRP A 187 4.87 11.27 18.01
N LEU A 188 4.43 10.76 19.16
CA LEU A 188 4.28 9.37 19.53
C LEU A 188 2.90 8.86 19.07
N THR A 189 2.61 8.94 17.76
CA THR A 189 1.28 8.64 17.16
C THR A 189 1.28 7.36 16.32
N GLY A 190 0.09 6.94 15.86
CA GLY A 190 -0.12 5.84 14.93
C GLY A 190 0.85 5.76 13.73
N PRO A 191 1.14 6.86 13.00
CA PRO A 191 2.12 6.84 11.90
C PRO A 191 3.54 6.45 12.31
N ALA A 192 4.01 6.91 13.48
CA ALA A 192 5.33 6.52 13.98
C ALA A 192 5.38 5.03 14.34
N MET A 193 4.29 4.51 14.91
CA MET A 193 4.17 3.08 15.21
C MET A 193 4.08 2.25 13.94
N ALA A 194 3.34 2.74 12.93
CA ALA A 194 3.23 2.10 11.62
C ALA A 194 4.60 2.00 10.96
N ALA A 195 5.38 3.08 11.00
CA ALA A 195 6.74 3.11 10.48
C ALA A 195 7.65 2.11 11.21
N LEU A 196 7.70 2.13 12.54
CA LEU A 196 8.49 1.16 13.33
C LEU A 196 8.10 -0.29 13.01
N ALA A 197 6.80 -0.59 12.94
CA ALA A 197 6.32 -1.94 12.67
C ALA A 197 6.63 -2.40 11.24
N GLN A 198 6.51 -1.51 10.26
CA GLN A 198 6.82 -1.82 8.86
C GLN A 198 8.32 -2.04 8.65
N LEU A 199 9.18 -1.25 9.31
CA LEU A 199 10.63 -1.42 9.29
C LEU A 199 11.03 -2.80 9.84
N ILE A 200 10.49 -3.22 10.99
CA ILE A 200 10.78 -4.56 11.55
C ILE A 200 10.20 -5.67 10.66
N ARG A 201 9.03 -5.50 10.04
CA ARG A 201 8.48 -6.51 9.12
C ARG A 201 9.46 -6.81 8.00
N SER A 202 10.14 -5.79 7.45
CA SER A 202 11.12 -5.98 6.39
C SER A 202 12.31 -6.86 6.82
N ASP A 203 12.70 -6.84 8.11
CA ASP A 203 13.77 -7.66 8.67
C ASP A 203 13.46 -9.16 8.64
N THR A 204 12.19 -9.54 8.81
CA THR A 204 11.77 -10.97 8.80
C THR A 204 11.88 -11.64 7.42
N PHE A 205 12.05 -10.84 6.36
CA PHE A 205 12.22 -11.31 4.98
C PHE A 205 13.64 -11.09 4.44
N LEU A 206 14.58 -10.61 5.27
CA LEU A 206 15.96 -10.46 4.83
C LEU A 206 16.60 -11.83 4.59
N PRO A 207 17.47 -11.95 3.57
CA PRO A 207 18.25 -13.16 3.36
C PRO A 207 19.02 -13.51 4.64
N GLN A 208 19.07 -14.81 4.96
CA GLN A 208 19.77 -15.33 6.13
C GLN A 208 21.18 -14.71 6.22
N GLY A 209 21.45 -13.91 7.25
CA GLY A 209 22.79 -13.39 7.52
C GLY A 209 22.86 -11.98 8.11
N SER A 210 21.88 -11.10 7.90
CA SER A 210 22.01 -9.70 8.34
C SER A 210 21.77 -9.50 9.83
N LEU A 211 20.88 -10.29 10.46
CA LEU A 211 20.48 -10.13 11.85
C LEU A 211 20.26 -11.45 12.56
N SER A 212 20.75 -11.55 13.79
CA SER A 212 20.52 -12.72 14.64
C SER A 212 19.06 -12.80 15.10
N PRO A 213 18.53 -14.02 15.34
CA PRO A 213 17.24 -14.24 15.96
C PRO A 213 16.99 -13.43 17.24
N LEU A 214 18.03 -13.27 18.05
CA LEU A 214 17.96 -12.52 19.30
C LEU A 214 17.79 -11.02 19.07
N GLN A 215 18.45 -10.45 18.06
CA GLN A 215 18.27 -9.04 17.68
C GLN A 215 16.85 -8.78 17.21
N ILE A 216 16.32 -9.65 16.35
CA ILE A 216 14.93 -9.58 15.88
C ILE A 216 13.97 -9.60 17.09
N ALA A 217 14.09 -10.60 17.96
CA ALA A 217 13.24 -10.71 19.16
C ALA A 217 13.34 -9.48 20.09
N ARG A 218 14.55 -8.93 20.31
CA ARG A 218 14.75 -7.73 21.13
C ARG A 218 14.06 -6.50 20.54
N ARG A 219 14.11 -6.30 19.22
CA ARG A 219 13.42 -5.19 18.54
C ARG A 219 11.92 -5.30 18.65
N HIS A 220 11.44 -6.52 18.46
CA HIS A 220 10.03 -6.79 18.61
C HIS A 220 9.53 -6.50 20.04
N HIS A 221 10.29 -6.93 21.05
CA HIS A 221 9.99 -6.64 22.46
C HIS A 221 10.08 -5.15 22.78
N ALA A 222 11.02 -4.44 22.16
CA ALA A 222 11.20 -2.99 22.31
C ALA A 222 9.98 -2.19 21.84
N VAL A 223 9.44 -2.53 20.67
CA VAL A 223 8.22 -1.92 20.12
C VAL A 223 7.01 -2.32 20.96
N HIS A 224 6.91 -3.58 21.38
CA HIS A 224 5.83 -4.05 22.26
C HIS A 224 5.76 -3.27 23.57
N ARG A 225 6.89 -3.08 24.27
CA ARG A 225 6.92 -2.30 25.53
C ARG A 225 6.46 -0.86 25.34
N LEU A 226 6.94 -0.19 24.30
CA LEU A 226 6.54 1.19 23.98
C LEU A 226 5.04 1.33 23.78
N LEU A 227 4.39 0.29 23.24
CA LEU A 227 2.97 0.29 22.98
C LEU A 227 2.16 -0.08 24.24
N CYS A 228 2.64 -1.03 25.04
CA CYS A 228 2.03 -1.34 26.35
C CYS A 228 2.04 -0.13 27.31
N GLU A 229 3.07 0.70 27.25
CA GLU A 229 3.20 1.91 28.08
C GLU A 229 2.16 3.01 27.74
N ARG A 230 1.47 2.92 26.59
CA ARG A 230 0.55 3.97 26.13
C ARG A 230 -0.85 3.94 26.72
N GLY A 231 -1.19 2.92 27.51
CA GLY A 231 -2.53 2.80 28.09
C GLY A 231 -3.61 2.55 27.04
N THR A 232 -4.88 2.66 27.46
CA THR A 232 -6.06 2.05 26.85
C THR A 232 -6.24 2.28 25.34
N PRO A 233 -6.89 1.32 24.64
CA PRO A 233 -7.12 1.35 23.19
C PRO A 233 -7.76 2.65 22.68
N GLU A 234 -8.61 3.29 23.47
CA GLU A 234 -9.46 4.44 23.09
C GLU A 234 -8.71 5.68 22.59
N ARG A 235 -7.43 5.87 22.95
CA ARG A 235 -6.66 7.08 22.56
C ARG A 235 -5.80 6.93 21.30
N ASP A 236 -5.47 5.70 20.87
CA ASP A 236 -4.63 5.45 19.68
C ASP A 236 -4.87 4.03 19.11
N GLU A 237 -6.12 3.77 18.71
CA GLU A 237 -6.57 2.45 18.22
C GLU A 237 -5.77 1.94 17.01
N ALA A 238 -5.31 2.84 16.14
CA ALA A 238 -4.47 2.50 14.99
C ALA A 238 -3.11 1.91 15.43
N ALA A 239 -2.46 2.53 16.42
CA ALA A 239 -1.23 1.99 17.00
C ALA A 239 -1.44 0.60 17.62
N TRP A 240 -2.62 0.34 18.19
CA TRP A 240 -2.97 -0.97 18.75
C TRP A 240 -3.14 -2.06 17.69
N VAL A 241 -3.78 -1.78 16.55
CA VAL A 241 -3.85 -2.73 15.43
C VAL A 241 -2.46 -3.05 14.89
N ILE A 242 -1.58 -2.04 14.85
CA ILE A 242 -0.18 -2.20 14.46
C ILE A 242 0.58 -3.05 15.49
N LEU A 243 0.38 -2.82 16.79
CA LEU A 243 0.94 -3.64 17.88
C LEU A 243 0.53 -5.10 17.70
N ALA A 244 -0.76 -5.33 17.54
CA ALA A 244 -1.31 -6.66 17.37
C ALA A 244 -0.64 -7.38 16.19
N ARG A 245 -0.54 -6.74 15.03
CA ARG A 245 0.12 -7.31 13.85
C ARG A 245 1.58 -7.62 14.12
N HIS A 246 2.22 -6.77 14.89
CA HIS A 246 3.59 -6.98 15.31
C HIS A 246 3.75 -8.20 16.24
N SER A 247 2.88 -8.34 17.24
CA SER A 247 2.83 -9.51 18.13
C SER A 247 2.59 -10.81 17.35
N VAL A 248 1.78 -10.78 16.29
CA VAL A 248 1.63 -11.91 15.37
C VAL A 248 2.95 -12.25 14.69
N HIS A 249 3.69 -11.27 14.17
CA HIS A 249 5.01 -11.51 13.56
C HIS A 249 6.02 -12.08 14.56
N VAL A 250 6.00 -11.64 15.82
CA VAL A 250 6.82 -12.24 16.89
C VAL A 250 6.46 -13.69 17.11
N ALA A 251 5.17 -13.97 17.26
CA ALA A 251 4.67 -15.31 17.48
C ALA A 251 5.08 -16.22 16.32
N LEU A 252 4.95 -15.75 15.07
CA LEU A 252 5.42 -16.46 13.89
C LEU A 252 6.91 -16.78 13.91
N PHE A 253 7.72 -15.78 14.28
CA PHE A 253 9.15 -15.95 14.38
C PHE A 253 9.52 -16.97 15.46
N GLN A 254 8.92 -16.86 16.65
CA GLN A 254 9.18 -17.73 17.78
C GLN A 254 8.68 -19.15 17.55
N THR A 255 7.47 -19.33 16.99
CA THR A 255 6.92 -20.66 16.66
C THR A 255 7.78 -21.37 15.62
N ARG A 256 8.25 -20.68 14.57
CA ARG A 256 9.21 -21.27 13.60
C ARG A 256 10.52 -21.74 14.22
N ARG A 257 10.85 -21.24 15.42
CA ARG A 257 12.03 -21.62 16.19
C ARG A 257 11.72 -22.54 17.36
N ALA A 258 10.47 -23.00 17.50
CA ALA A 258 9.96 -23.77 18.63
C ALA A 258 10.18 -23.09 20.00
N LEU A 259 10.19 -21.75 20.02
CA LEU A 259 10.42 -20.93 21.22
C LEU A 259 9.12 -20.49 21.91
N LEU A 260 7.97 -20.60 21.22
CA LEU A 260 6.67 -20.25 21.76
C LEU A 260 5.88 -21.52 22.09
N ALA A 261 5.53 -21.69 23.36
CA ALA A 261 4.71 -22.82 23.79
C ALA A 261 3.26 -22.70 23.27
N PRO A 262 2.58 -23.81 22.94
CA PRO A 262 1.19 -23.78 22.47
C PRO A 262 0.22 -23.05 23.42
N ALA A 263 0.40 -23.21 24.73
CA ALA A 263 -0.41 -22.50 25.73
C ALA A 263 -0.22 -20.97 25.69
N ALA A 264 1.01 -20.50 25.46
CA ALA A 264 1.30 -19.07 25.32
C ALA A 264 0.71 -18.50 24.03
N LEU A 265 0.70 -19.26 22.95
CA LEU A 265 0.04 -18.90 21.70
C LEU A 265 -1.49 -18.81 21.86
N ALA A 266 -2.11 -19.77 22.55
CA ALA A 266 -3.54 -19.76 22.85
C ALA A 266 -3.92 -18.56 23.73
N ALA A 267 -3.12 -18.25 24.76
CA ALA A 267 -3.29 -17.07 25.59
C ALA A 267 -3.18 -15.76 24.77
N LEU A 268 -2.21 -15.67 23.87
CA LEU A 268 -2.05 -14.51 22.97
C LEU A 268 -3.28 -14.33 22.06
N PHE A 269 -3.76 -15.41 21.44
CA PHE A 269 -4.96 -15.39 20.61
C PHE A 269 -6.18 -14.92 21.41
N GLY A 270 -6.41 -15.49 22.60
CA GLY A 270 -7.52 -15.12 23.47
C GLY A 270 -7.46 -13.66 23.92
N ALA A 271 -6.27 -13.17 24.29
CA ALA A 271 -6.07 -11.77 24.67
C ALA A 271 -6.37 -10.82 23.50
N MET A 272 -5.84 -11.09 22.31
CA MET A 272 -6.06 -10.26 21.12
C MET A 272 -7.52 -10.25 20.68
N LEU A 273 -8.18 -11.40 20.74
CA LEU A 273 -9.61 -11.52 20.47
C LEU A 273 -10.45 -10.74 21.50
N GLY A 274 -10.07 -10.81 22.78
CA GLY A 274 -10.69 -10.05 23.87
C GLY A 274 -10.61 -8.54 23.61
N VAL A 275 -9.44 -8.04 23.22
CA VAL A 275 -9.27 -6.62 22.83
C VAL A 275 -10.14 -6.30 21.61
N ALA A 276 -10.11 -7.12 20.57
CA ALA A 276 -10.91 -6.89 19.36
C ALA A 276 -12.41 -6.71 19.68
N ARG A 277 -12.95 -7.49 20.61
CA ARG A 277 -14.36 -7.42 21.03
C ARG A 277 -14.73 -6.13 21.77
N GLN A 278 -13.76 -5.41 22.32
CA GLN A 278 -13.95 -4.16 23.05
C GLN A 278 -13.83 -2.92 22.15
N LEU A 279 -13.32 -3.07 20.92
CA LEU A 279 -13.15 -1.97 19.97
C LEU A 279 -14.46 -1.61 19.26
N ALA A 280 -14.56 -0.37 18.79
CA ALA A 280 -15.61 0.07 17.87
C ALA A 280 -15.57 -0.70 16.54
N ASP A 281 -16.70 -0.78 15.84
CA ASP A 281 -16.90 -1.73 14.73
C ASP A 281 -15.85 -1.63 13.61
N ARG A 282 -15.49 -0.41 13.20
CA ARG A 282 -14.49 -0.19 12.12
C ARG A 282 -13.09 -0.71 12.49
N GLN A 283 -12.68 -0.54 13.74
CA GLN A 283 -11.35 -0.94 14.23
C GLN A 283 -11.33 -2.41 14.66
N LYS A 284 -12.47 -2.92 15.10
CA LYS A 284 -12.70 -4.33 15.38
C LYS A 284 -12.47 -5.18 14.13
N GLY A 285 -12.93 -4.75 12.95
CA GLY A 285 -12.66 -5.42 11.68
C GLY A 285 -11.17 -5.58 11.40
N ALA A 286 -10.41 -4.48 11.49
CA ALA A 286 -8.97 -4.47 11.29
C ALA A 286 -8.21 -5.33 12.32
N MET A 287 -8.62 -5.28 13.59
CA MET A 287 -8.02 -6.11 14.64
C MET A 287 -8.32 -7.60 14.43
N LEU A 288 -9.56 -7.97 14.08
CA LEU A 288 -9.92 -9.36 13.80
C LEU A 288 -9.17 -9.89 12.58
N ALA A 289 -8.96 -9.06 11.54
CA ALA A 289 -8.13 -9.44 10.40
C ALA A 289 -6.68 -9.74 10.80
N VAL A 290 -6.15 -9.07 11.82
CA VAL A 290 -4.83 -9.37 12.40
C VAL A 290 -4.87 -10.65 13.24
N VAL A 291 -5.91 -10.86 14.05
CA VAL A 291 -6.05 -12.10 14.85
C VAL A 291 -6.17 -13.33 13.94
N ALA A 292 -6.81 -13.20 12.78
CA ALA A 292 -6.88 -14.26 11.77
C ALA A 292 -5.51 -14.78 11.33
N GLU A 293 -4.50 -13.92 11.25
CA GLU A 293 -3.14 -14.32 10.87
C GLU A 293 -2.47 -15.25 11.91
N LEU A 294 -2.95 -15.31 13.16
CA LEU A 294 -2.47 -16.24 14.18
C LEU A 294 -2.97 -17.67 13.95
N VAL A 295 -4.09 -17.85 13.27
CA VAL A 295 -4.71 -19.18 13.08
C VAL A 295 -3.74 -20.18 12.45
N ARG A 296 -2.85 -19.70 11.56
CA ARG A 296 -1.82 -20.54 10.93
C ARG A 296 -0.75 -21.11 11.87
N LEU A 297 -0.71 -20.65 13.12
CA LEU A 297 0.22 -21.13 14.13
C LEU A 297 -0.35 -22.26 14.99
N PHE A 298 -1.64 -22.53 14.87
CA PHE A 298 -2.31 -23.58 15.63
C PHE A 298 -2.33 -24.89 14.85
N ASP A 299 -2.55 -25.98 15.57
CA ASP A 299 -2.66 -27.30 14.97
C ASP A 299 -3.91 -27.42 14.10
N ALA A 300 -3.83 -28.27 13.06
CA ALA A 300 -4.90 -28.47 12.09
C ALA A 300 -6.25 -28.84 12.74
N SER A 301 -6.22 -29.58 13.86
CA SER A 301 -7.42 -29.96 14.62
C SER A 301 -8.17 -28.79 15.25
N GLN A 302 -7.51 -27.65 15.45
CA GLN A 302 -8.09 -26.48 16.11
C GLN A 302 -8.62 -25.44 15.11
N MET A 303 -8.19 -25.51 13.84
CA MET A 303 -8.44 -24.46 12.84
C MET A 303 -9.94 -24.18 12.61
N ALA A 304 -10.77 -25.22 12.51
CA ALA A 304 -12.20 -25.04 12.31
C ALA A 304 -12.86 -24.25 13.46
N GLY A 305 -12.51 -24.58 14.71
CA GLY A 305 -12.99 -23.86 15.89
C GLY A 305 -12.49 -22.42 15.96
N LEU A 306 -11.25 -22.17 15.55
CA LEU A 306 -10.68 -20.82 15.50
C LEU A 306 -11.35 -19.93 14.44
N PHE A 307 -11.60 -20.47 13.24
CA PHE A 307 -12.36 -19.73 12.22
C PHE A 307 -13.80 -19.45 12.65
N ALA A 308 -14.47 -20.42 13.29
CA ALA A 308 -15.80 -20.20 13.86
C ALA A 308 -15.80 -19.09 14.93
N THR A 309 -14.79 -19.09 15.80
CA THR A 309 -14.62 -18.05 16.84
C THR A 309 -14.41 -16.66 16.24
N LEU A 310 -13.61 -16.55 15.18
CA LEU A 310 -13.38 -15.29 14.45
C LEU A 310 -14.66 -14.81 13.75
N ARG A 311 -15.39 -15.74 13.13
CA ARG A 311 -16.69 -15.46 12.49
C ARG A 311 -17.68 -14.90 13.51
N GLU A 312 -17.83 -15.57 14.66
CA GLU A 312 -18.71 -15.13 15.74
C GLU A 312 -18.35 -13.71 16.21
N ALA A 313 -17.06 -13.44 16.42
CA ALA A 313 -16.61 -12.10 16.79
C ALA A 313 -16.93 -11.05 15.71
N GLY A 314 -16.95 -11.44 14.44
CA GLY A 314 -17.24 -10.58 13.29
C GLY A 314 -18.72 -10.34 12.96
N GLN A 315 -19.68 -11.03 13.61
CA GLN A 315 -21.11 -10.99 13.22
C GLN A 315 -21.78 -9.60 13.26
N ARG A 316 -21.21 -8.65 14.00
CA ARG A 316 -21.73 -7.27 14.13
C ARG A 316 -21.00 -6.24 13.28
N LEU A 317 -19.97 -6.66 12.54
CA LEU A 317 -19.21 -5.75 11.68
C LEU A 317 -20.07 -5.23 10.53
N GLU A 318 -19.72 -4.05 10.03
CA GLU A 318 -20.23 -3.56 8.75
C GLU A 318 -19.75 -4.44 7.59
N MET A 319 -20.42 -4.38 6.44
CA MET A 319 -20.12 -5.26 5.30
C MET A 319 -18.68 -5.09 4.78
N GLU A 320 -18.16 -3.87 4.76
CA GLU A 320 -16.77 -3.59 4.36
C GLU A 320 -15.77 -4.33 5.25
N ASP A 321 -15.96 -4.24 6.57
CA ASP A 321 -15.08 -4.89 7.55
C ASP A 321 -15.22 -6.41 7.53
N ARG A 322 -16.42 -6.95 7.28
CA ARG A 322 -16.61 -8.39 7.05
C ARG A 322 -15.85 -8.86 5.82
N LEU A 323 -15.85 -8.08 4.74
CA LEU A 323 -15.11 -8.40 3.53
C LEU A 323 -13.59 -8.38 3.79
N ILE A 324 -13.08 -7.42 4.56
CA ILE A 324 -11.68 -7.37 4.97
C ILE A 324 -11.30 -8.60 5.81
N LEU A 325 -12.12 -8.96 6.79
CA LEU A 325 -11.92 -10.16 7.61
C LEU A 325 -11.94 -11.43 6.76
N ALA A 326 -12.92 -11.56 5.86
CA ALA A 326 -13.01 -12.69 4.93
C ALA A 326 -11.77 -12.79 4.02
N ALA A 327 -11.29 -11.66 3.49
CA ALA A 327 -10.07 -11.61 2.70
C ALA A 327 -8.83 -12.05 3.49
N SER A 328 -8.70 -11.64 4.76
CA SER A 328 -7.59 -12.06 5.63
C SER A 328 -7.66 -13.56 5.99
N ASN A 329 -8.87 -14.07 6.26
CA ASN A 329 -9.08 -15.51 6.48
C ASN A 329 -8.75 -16.31 5.21
N CYS A 330 -9.13 -15.82 4.03
CA CYS A 330 -8.74 -16.41 2.74
C CYS A 330 -7.24 -16.39 2.52
N ASP A 331 -6.54 -15.27 2.77
CA ASP A 331 -5.08 -15.24 2.63
C ASP A 331 -4.42 -16.25 3.58
N THR A 332 -4.91 -16.36 4.82
CA THR A 332 -4.43 -17.36 5.77
C THR A 332 -4.67 -18.79 5.25
N ALA A 333 -5.86 -19.09 4.77
CA ALA A 333 -6.21 -20.41 4.23
C ALA A 333 -5.41 -20.77 2.97
N PHE A 334 -5.41 -19.88 1.97
CA PHE A 334 -4.82 -20.11 0.65
C PHE A 334 -3.30 -19.94 0.64
N THR A 335 -2.74 -18.95 1.32
CA THR A 335 -1.29 -18.67 1.25
C THR A 335 -0.49 -19.47 2.28
N HIS A 336 -1.11 -19.83 3.41
CA HIS A 336 -0.37 -20.43 4.53
C HIS A 336 -0.79 -21.86 4.84
N LEU A 337 -2.09 -22.11 5.02
CA LEU A 337 -2.56 -23.42 5.46
C LEU A 337 -2.50 -24.48 4.37
N LEU A 338 -3.18 -24.25 3.24
CA LEU A 338 -3.21 -25.20 2.13
C LEU A 338 -1.83 -25.36 1.46
N PHE A 339 -0.99 -24.33 1.52
CA PHE A 339 0.37 -24.44 1.01
C PHE A 339 1.28 -25.26 1.91
N ALA A 340 1.20 -25.10 3.24
CA ALA A 340 2.03 -25.83 4.18
C ALA A 340 1.54 -27.28 4.39
N TYR A 341 0.23 -27.51 4.36
CA TYR A 341 -0.39 -28.81 4.68
C TYR A 341 -1.37 -29.28 3.60
N PRO A 342 -0.95 -29.39 2.33
CA PRO A 342 -1.86 -29.70 1.22
C PRO A 342 -2.52 -31.08 1.34
N GLY A 343 -1.90 -32.02 2.06
CA GLY A 343 -2.39 -33.38 2.26
C GLY A 343 -3.36 -33.54 3.44
N SER A 344 -3.49 -32.54 4.32
CA SER A 344 -4.27 -32.67 5.55
C SER A 344 -5.76 -32.50 5.31
N ASP A 345 -6.54 -33.56 5.56
CA ASP A 345 -8.00 -33.53 5.48
C ASP A 345 -8.62 -32.52 6.45
N ALA A 346 -8.07 -32.42 7.66
CA ALA A 346 -8.52 -31.44 8.66
C ALA A 346 -8.35 -30.00 8.15
N VAL A 347 -7.21 -29.69 7.51
CA VAL A 347 -6.97 -28.36 6.93
C VAL A 347 -7.90 -28.09 5.76
N ARG A 348 -8.07 -29.05 4.85
CA ARG A 348 -8.99 -28.92 3.71
C ARG A 348 -10.42 -28.71 4.16
N SER A 349 -10.88 -29.50 5.14
CA SER A 349 -12.22 -29.38 5.72
C SER A 349 -12.43 -28.04 6.41
N ALA A 350 -11.47 -27.56 7.21
CA ALA A 350 -11.55 -26.24 7.85
C ALA A 350 -11.59 -25.10 6.82
N CYS A 351 -10.78 -25.17 5.75
CA CYS A 351 -10.79 -24.16 4.70
C CYS A 351 -12.09 -24.20 3.86
N ALA A 352 -12.64 -25.39 3.60
CA ALA A 352 -13.95 -25.53 2.96
C ALA A 352 -15.08 -24.94 3.80
N GLY A 353 -15.11 -25.24 5.11
CA GLY A 353 -16.10 -24.67 6.03
C GLY A 353 -16.01 -23.15 6.14
N LEU A 354 -14.80 -22.57 6.06
CA LEU A 354 -14.61 -21.13 5.97
C LEU A 354 -15.21 -20.54 4.70
N ILE A 355 -14.96 -21.14 3.53
CA ILE A 355 -15.55 -20.68 2.26
C ILE A 355 -17.08 -20.76 2.30
N ASP A 356 -17.60 -21.84 2.87
CA ASP A 356 -19.05 -22.04 3.01
C ASP A 356 -19.68 -20.96 3.89
N SER A 357 -19.00 -20.54 4.96
CA SER A 357 -19.48 -19.49 5.86
C SER A 357 -19.70 -18.15 5.16
N PHE A 358 -18.89 -17.84 4.13
CA PHE A 358 -19.04 -16.58 3.38
C PHE A 358 -20.38 -16.48 2.64
N ARG A 359 -21.07 -17.59 2.38
CA ARG A 359 -22.44 -17.53 1.82
C ARG A 359 -23.42 -16.83 2.74
N ASP A 360 -23.24 -17.00 4.04
CA ASP A 360 -24.11 -16.41 5.07
C ASP A 360 -23.58 -15.04 5.51
N ASP A 361 -22.26 -14.88 5.56
CA ASP A 361 -21.62 -13.73 6.18
C ASP A 361 -21.51 -12.51 5.25
N LEU A 362 -21.50 -12.75 3.92
CA LEU A 362 -21.30 -11.73 2.89
C LEU A 362 -22.46 -11.66 1.90
N ASP A 363 -22.82 -10.45 1.50
CA ASP A 363 -23.76 -10.25 0.39
C ASP A 363 -23.19 -10.78 -0.96
N LEU A 364 -24.03 -10.80 -1.99
CA LEU A 364 -23.61 -11.31 -3.30
C LEU A 364 -22.50 -10.45 -3.96
N ALA A 365 -22.50 -9.13 -3.73
CA ALA A 365 -21.52 -8.24 -4.33
C ALA A 365 -20.12 -8.45 -3.72
N SER A 366 -20.06 -8.53 -2.39
CA SER A 366 -18.85 -8.78 -1.60
C SER A 366 -18.28 -10.16 -1.89
N ARG A 367 -19.11 -11.20 -2.02
CA ARG A 367 -18.66 -12.53 -2.46
C ARG A 367 -18.03 -12.51 -3.86
N ARG A 368 -18.61 -11.76 -4.80
CA ARG A 368 -18.04 -11.60 -6.15
C ARG A 368 -16.71 -10.84 -6.11
N ALA A 369 -16.61 -9.79 -5.30
CA ALA A 369 -15.38 -9.04 -5.12
C ALA A 369 -14.25 -9.93 -4.56
N LEU A 370 -14.54 -10.68 -3.49
CA LEU A 370 -13.60 -11.65 -2.91
C LEU A 370 -13.16 -12.71 -3.92
N ALA A 371 -14.11 -13.26 -4.70
CA ALA A 371 -13.84 -14.19 -5.79
C ALA A 371 -12.92 -13.60 -6.87
N ALA A 372 -13.18 -12.38 -7.31
CA ALA A 372 -12.34 -11.69 -8.29
C ALA A 372 -10.90 -11.53 -7.78
N CYS A 373 -10.73 -11.11 -6.51
CA CYS A 373 -9.41 -10.98 -5.89
C CYS A 373 -8.66 -12.32 -5.83
N LEU A 374 -9.33 -13.41 -5.44
CA LEU A 374 -8.71 -14.72 -5.34
C LEU A 374 -8.36 -15.33 -6.70
N ILE A 375 -9.19 -15.10 -7.73
CA ILE A 375 -8.86 -15.48 -9.11
C ILE A 375 -7.58 -14.76 -9.57
N GLY A 376 -7.51 -13.44 -9.38
CA GLY A 376 -6.33 -12.65 -9.75
C GLY A 376 -5.07 -13.12 -9.02
N TRP A 377 -5.17 -13.33 -7.70
CA TRP A 377 -4.09 -13.85 -6.87
C TRP A 377 -3.61 -15.23 -7.35
N MET A 378 -4.52 -16.15 -7.66
CA MET A 378 -4.17 -17.49 -8.14
C MET A 378 -3.52 -17.44 -9.53
N ALA A 379 -4.08 -16.63 -10.44
CA ALA A 379 -3.52 -16.46 -11.78
C ALA A 379 -2.08 -15.92 -11.73
N ASP A 380 -1.80 -15.00 -10.81
CA ASP A 380 -0.45 -14.46 -10.60
C ASP A 380 0.50 -15.50 -10.01
N ARG A 381 0.05 -16.30 -9.04
CA ARG A 381 0.84 -17.38 -8.43
C ARG A 381 1.23 -18.48 -9.42
N LEU A 382 0.37 -18.74 -10.40
CA LEU A 382 0.64 -19.73 -11.44
C LEU A 382 1.57 -19.22 -12.56
N ARG A 383 1.85 -17.91 -12.63
CA ARG A 383 2.78 -17.38 -13.64
C ARG A 383 4.17 -17.98 -13.44
N GLY A 384 4.67 -18.65 -14.48
CA GLY A 384 6.01 -19.24 -14.47
C GLY A 384 6.13 -20.54 -13.67
N VAL A 385 5.03 -21.09 -13.15
CA VAL A 385 5.01 -22.39 -12.50
C VAL A 385 5.23 -23.48 -13.55
N ARG A 386 6.19 -24.38 -13.30
CA ARG A 386 6.56 -25.47 -14.21
C ARG A 386 5.80 -26.78 -13.96
N ALA A 387 5.23 -26.95 -12.76
CA ALA A 387 4.38 -28.09 -12.40
C ALA A 387 3.40 -27.68 -11.29
N ILE A 388 2.14 -28.14 -11.37
CA ILE A 388 1.15 -27.96 -10.31
C ILE A 388 1.41 -28.98 -9.21
N GLY A 389 1.99 -28.52 -8.10
CA GLY A 389 2.12 -29.33 -6.88
C GLY A 389 0.80 -29.43 -6.09
N ALA A 390 0.77 -30.32 -5.10
CA ALA A 390 -0.41 -30.57 -4.26
C ALA A 390 -0.99 -29.30 -3.61
N SER A 391 -0.13 -28.35 -3.20
CA SER A 391 -0.53 -27.04 -2.66
C SER A 391 -1.35 -26.20 -3.63
N HIS A 392 -0.89 -26.10 -4.88
CA HIS A 392 -1.61 -25.36 -5.92
C HIS A 392 -2.91 -26.06 -6.28
N GLN A 393 -2.89 -27.40 -6.36
CA GLN A 393 -4.08 -28.21 -6.62
C GLN A 393 -5.17 -27.98 -5.56
N ALA A 394 -4.83 -28.08 -4.27
CA ALA A 394 -5.79 -27.88 -3.18
C ALA A 394 -6.39 -26.46 -3.18
N CYS A 395 -5.57 -25.44 -3.46
CA CYS A 395 -6.07 -24.08 -3.57
C CYS A 395 -6.98 -23.88 -4.79
N LEU A 396 -6.65 -24.50 -5.93
CA LEU A 396 -7.47 -24.43 -7.14
C LEU A 396 -8.83 -25.11 -6.95
N GLU A 397 -8.86 -26.27 -6.28
CA GLU A 397 -10.10 -26.98 -5.96
C GLU A 397 -11.01 -26.15 -5.04
N LEU A 398 -10.44 -25.53 -3.99
CA LEU A 398 -11.20 -24.68 -3.08
C LEU A 398 -11.69 -23.39 -3.75
N LEU A 399 -10.84 -22.74 -4.56
CA LEU A 399 -11.24 -21.59 -5.36
C LEU A 399 -12.42 -21.95 -6.26
N LEU A 400 -12.32 -23.07 -6.96
CA LEU A 400 -13.32 -23.53 -7.91
C LEU A 400 -14.67 -23.81 -7.21
N ALA A 401 -14.65 -24.46 -6.04
CA ALA A 401 -15.85 -24.67 -5.23
C ALA A 401 -16.52 -23.33 -4.85
N MET A 402 -15.73 -22.32 -4.48
CA MET A 402 -16.25 -20.98 -4.19
C MET A 402 -16.89 -20.32 -5.43
N LEU A 403 -16.26 -20.44 -6.59
CA LEU A 403 -16.78 -19.84 -7.83
C LEU A 403 -18.07 -20.51 -8.31
N GLU A 404 -18.16 -21.84 -8.18
CA GLU A 404 -19.34 -22.61 -8.57
C GLU A 404 -20.56 -22.30 -7.71
N ALA A 405 -20.34 -21.95 -6.43
CA ALA A 405 -21.39 -21.54 -5.51
C ALA A 405 -22.00 -20.15 -5.83
N LEU A 406 -21.41 -19.38 -6.76
CA LEU A 406 -21.96 -18.09 -7.16
C LEU A 406 -23.13 -18.27 -8.15
N PRO A 407 -24.31 -17.68 -7.89
CA PRO A 407 -25.51 -17.89 -8.70
C PRO A 407 -25.38 -17.35 -10.14
N ARG A 408 -24.73 -16.19 -10.30
CA ARG A 408 -24.35 -15.62 -11.60
C ARG A 408 -22.96 -15.00 -11.47
N PRO A 409 -21.88 -15.73 -11.79
CA PRO A 409 -20.56 -15.18 -11.64
C PRO A 409 -20.35 -14.04 -12.65
N TRP A 410 -20.17 -12.83 -12.14
CA TRP A 410 -19.57 -11.73 -12.91
C TRP A 410 -18.13 -11.65 -12.46
N LEU A 411 -17.28 -12.42 -13.13
CA LEU A 411 -15.88 -12.60 -12.75
C LEU A 411 -14.95 -11.97 -13.79
N PRO A 412 -13.70 -11.66 -13.41
CA PRO A 412 -12.69 -11.18 -14.34
C PRO A 412 -12.42 -12.22 -15.44
N GLY A 413 -13.00 -12.00 -16.63
CA GLY A 413 -12.94 -12.97 -17.73
C GLY A 413 -11.54 -13.18 -18.31
N ARG A 414 -10.61 -12.24 -18.11
CA ARG A 414 -9.21 -12.42 -18.53
C ARG A 414 -8.49 -13.41 -17.63
N GLU A 415 -8.57 -13.22 -16.32
CA GLU A 415 -7.88 -14.04 -15.33
C GLU A 415 -8.49 -15.45 -15.27
N LEU A 416 -9.82 -15.56 -15.41
CA LEU A 416 -10.49 -16.86 -15.51
C LEU A 416 -10.03 -17.64 -16.77
N ARG A 417 -9.85 -16.96 -17.91
CA ARG A 417 -9.24 -17.54 -19.12
C ARG A 417 -7.79 -17.95 -18.92
N LEU A 418 -7.02 -17.17 -18.17
CA LEU A 418 -5.63 -17.51 -17.85
C LEU A 418 -5.56 -18.80 -17.03
N LEU A 419 -6.46 -18.96 -16.04
CA LEU A 419 -6.59 -20.19 -15.29
C LEU A 419 -7.04 -21.35 -16.19
N ALA A 420 -8.13 -21.19 -16.94
CA ALA A 420 -8.66 -22.23 -17.84
C ALA A 420 -7.65 -22.65 -18.94
N GLY A 421 -6.84 -21.73 -19.42
CA GLY A 421 -5.80 -21.99 -20.43
C GLY A 421 -4.49 -22.54 -19.87
N HIS A 422 -4.37 -22.70 -18.55
CA HIS A 422 -3.14 -23.13 -17.91
C HIS A 422 -2.87 -24.62 -18.18
N ARG A 423 -1.82 -24.91 -18.97
CA ARG A 423 -1.52 -26.25 -19.52
C ARG A 423 -1.25 -27.34 -18.48
N LEU A 424 -0.89 -26.94 -17.26
CA LEU A 424 -0.52 -27.85 -16.18
C LEU A 424 -1.71 -28.23 -15.28
N LEU A 425 -2.91 -27.70 -15.54
CA LEU A 425 -4.12 -28.14 -14.83
C LEU A 425 -4.52 -29.54 -15.24
N SER A 426 -5.05 -30.32 -14.29
CA SER A 426 -5.73 -31.56 -14.62
C SER A 426 -6.93 -31.29 -15.52
N GLU A 427 -7.27 -32.25 -16.39
CA GLU A 427 -8.37 -32.11 -17.33
C GLU A 427 -9.69 -31.78 -16.64
N GLY A 428 -9.97 -32.42 -15.48
CA GLY A 428 -11.17 -32.14 -14.68
C GLY A 428 -11.24 -30.70 -14.18
N LEU A 429 -10.15 -30.16 -13.62
CA LEU A 429 -10.12 -28.76 -13.19
C LEU A 429 -10.24 -27.80 -14.35
N ARG A 430 -9.52 -28.07 -15.45
CA ARG A 430 -9.55 -27.27 -16.67
C ARG A 430 -10.98 -27.16 -17.22
N ASN A 431 -11.66 -28.29 -17.35
CA ASN A 431 -13.03 -28.33 -17.87
C ASN A 431 -14.02 -27.55 -16.99
N ARG A 432 -13.88 -27.63 -15.66
CA ARG A 432 -14.72 -26.87 -14.72
C ARG A 432 -14.46 -25.35 -14.81
N PHE A 433 -13.20 -24.90 -14.94
CA PHE A 433 -12.91 -23.49 -15.18
C PHE A 433 -13.45 -22.99 -16.54
N ILE A 434 -13.38 -23.80 -17.60
CA ILE A 434 -13.98 -23.48 -18.90
C ILE A 434 -15.50 -23.32 -18.77
N LEU A 435 -16.18 -24.23 -18.06
CA LEU A 435 -17.62 -24.14 -17.83
C LEU A 435 -18.00 -22.86 -17.06
N LEU A 436 -17.20 -22.46 -16.08
CA LEU A 436 -17.39 -21.19 -15.37
C LEU A 436 -17.22 -19.99 -16.30
N GLU A 437 -16.23 -20.00 -17.20
CA GLU A 437 -16.01 -18.94 -18.20
C GLU A 437 -17.21 -18.81 -19.15
N LEU A 438 -17.73 -19.93 -19.63
CA LEU A 438 -18.92 -19.95 -20.49
C LEU A 438 -20.14 -19.40 -19.77
N ARG A 439 -20.39 -19.81 -18.51
CA ARG A 439 -21.47 -19.27 -17.67
C ARG A 439 -21.35 -17.74 -17.48
N CYS A 440 -20.13 -17.22 -17.31
CA CYS A 440 -19.90 -15.77 -17.22
C CYS A 440 -20.24 -15.07 -18.55
N THR A 441 -19.85 -15.66 -19.68
CA THR A 441 -20.09 -15.11 -21.01
C THR A 441 -21.57 -15.07 -21.35
N ASP A 442 -22.30 -16.15 -21.04
CA ASP A 442 -23.74 -16.22 -21.26
C ASP A 442 -24.49 -15.21 -20.38
N ALA A 443 -24.10 -15.05 -19.12
CA ALA A 443 -24.66 -14.03 -18.23
C ALA A 443 -24.43 -12.60 -18.77
N LEU A 444 -23.25 -12.31 -19.32
CA LEU A 444 -22.96 -11.03 -19.97
C LEU A 444 -23.83 -10.80 -21.21
N LEU A 445 -23.99 -11.83 -22.05
CA LEU A 445 -24.84 -11.76 -23.25
C LEU A 445 -26.31 -11.57 -22.89
N GLU A 446 -26.82 -12.22 -21.85
CA GLU A 446 -28.19 -12.03 -21.36
C GLU A 446 -28.42 -10.61 -20.81
N THR A 447 -27.44 -10.05 -20.11
CA THR A 447 -27.53 -8.67 -19.59
C THR A 447 -27.34 -7.59 -20.64
N ALA A 448 -26.76 -7.91 -21.80
CA ALA A 448 -26.65 -7.02 -22.96
C ALA A 448 -27.90 -7.03 -23.87
N ARG A 449 -28.78 -8.04 -23.75
CA ARG A 449 -30.05 -8.14 -24.51
C ARG A 449 -31.10 -7.03 -24.26
N PRO A 450 -31.09 -6.22 -23.18
CA PRO A 450 -32.02 -5.08 -23.06
C PRO A 450 -31.77 -3.95 -24.05
N PHE A 451 -30.57 -3.85 -24.66
CA PHE A 451 -30.23 -2.77 -25.60
C PHE A 451 -30.32 -3.15 -27.08
N SER A 452 -30.65 -4.40 -27.42
CA SER A 452 -30.63 -4.89 -28.80
C SER A 452 -31.99 -4.93 -29.50
N ARG A 453 -33.07 -4.37 -28.90
CA ARG A 453 -34.37 -4.28 -29.59
C ARG A 453 -34.50 -3.11 -30.58
N GLN A 454 -33.45 -2.30 -30.77
CA GLN A 454 -33.44 -1.23 -31.80
C GLN A 454 -32.10 -1.07 -32.55
N ALA A 455 -31.23 -2.08 -32.60
CA ALA A 455 -30.03 -2.03 -33.43
C ALA A 455 -30.16 -3.01 -34.62
N PRO A 456 -29.86 -2.59 -35.87
CA PRO A 456 -29.91 -3.48 -37.02
C PRO A 456 -28.91 -4.63 -36.84
N ALA A 457 -29.29 -5.80 -37.38
CA ALA A 457 -28.65 -7.09 -37.13
C ALA A 457 -27.10 -7.04 -37.13
N PRO A 458 -26.43 -7.66 -36.13
CA PRO A 458 -24.98 -7.65 -36.08
C PRO A 458 -24.41 -8.38 -37.29
N ARG A 459 -23.43 -7.76 -37.95
CA ARG A 459 -22.63 -8.42 -38.99
C ARG A 459 -22.05 -9.73 -38.41
N ALA A 460 -22.36 -10.85 -39.07
CA ALA A 460 -21.95 -12.19 -38.66
C ALA A 460 -20.47 -12.24 -38.22
N SER A 461 -20.25 -12.85 -37.06
CA SER A 461 -18.91 -13.00 -36.49
C SER A 461 -18.02 -13.82 -37.43
N ARG A 462 -16.69 -13.71 -37.26
CA ARG A 462 -15.72 -14.45 -38.08
C ARG A 462 -15.92 -15.97 -37.96
N SER A 463 -16.40 -16.48 -36.83
CA SER A 463 -16.74 -17.89 -36.66
C SER A 463 -18.01 -18.28 -37.42
N GLN A 464 -19.05 -17.44 -37.41
CA GLN A 464 -20.28 -17.68 -38.18
C GLN A 464 -20.03 -17.67 -39.70
N ARG A 465 -19.13 -16.79 -40.18
CA ARG A 465 -18.68 -16.79 -41.58
C ARG A 465 -17.84 -18.03 -41.94
N LEU A 466 -17.09 -18.58 -40.98
CA LEU A 466 -16.33 -19.81 -41.18
C LEU A 466 -17.27 -21.03 -41.23
N SER A 467 -18.24 -21.13 -40.33
CA SER A 467 -19.24 -22.20 -40.30
C SER A 467 -20.11 -22.18 -41.57
N ALA A 468 -20.50 -21.00 -42.06
CA ALA A 468 -21.24 -20.87 -43.32
C ALA A 468 -20.41 -21.28 -44.54
N ARG A 469 -19.10 -20.97 -44.57
CA ARG A 469 -18.19 -21.41 -45.64
C ARG A 469 -17.94 -22.92 -45.62
N LEU A 470 -17.82 -23.53 -44.44
CA LEU A 470 -17.66 -24.97 -44.29
C LEU A 470 -18.95 -25.73 -44.65
N ALA A 471 -20.12 -25.19 -44.31
CA ALA A 471 -21.42 -25.74 -44.73
C ALA A 471 -21.72 -25.57 -46.22
N ALA A 472 -21.09 -24.61 -46.90
CA ALA A 472 -21.14 -24.45 -48.35
C ALA A 472 -20.15 -25.38 -49.08
N ALA A 473 -18.98 -25.63 -48.49
CA ALA A 473 -18.00 -26.57 -49.03
C ALA A 473 -18.49 -28.03 -48.95
N GLY A 474 -19.18 -28.42 -47.88
CA GLY A 474 -19.76 -29.76 -47.73
C GLY A 474 -20.92 -30.08 -48.69
N ARG A 475 -21.55 -29.06 -49.30
CA ARG A 475 -22.63 -29.22 -50.28
C ARG A 475 -22.16 -29.32 -51.74
N ARG A 476 -20.88 -29.05 -52.01
CA ARG A 476 -20.25 -29.25 -53.34
C ARG A 476 -19.48 -30.56 -53.47
N ALA A 477 -19.41 -31.34 -52.39
CA ALA A 477 -18.77 -32.65 -52.34
C ALA A 477 -19.78 -33.80 -52.23
N ARG A 478 -21.04 -33.56 -52.63
CA ARG A 478 -22.08 -34.57 -52.81
C ARG A 478 -22.61 -34.50 -54.23
#